data_AF-A0ABD2FY39-F1
#
_entry.id   AF-A0ABD2FY39-F1
#
_cell.length_a   1.000
_cell.length_b   1.000
_cell.length_c   1.000
_cell.angle_alpha   90.00
_cell.angle_beta   90.00
_cell.angle_gamma   90.00
#
_symmetry.space_group_name_H-M   'P 1'
#
loop_
_entity.id
_entity.type
_entity.pdbx_description
1 polymer ?
#
loop_
_entity_poly.entity_id
_entity_poly.type
_entity_poly.pdbx_seq_one_letter_code
_entity_poly.pdbx_strand_id
1 'polypeptide(L)'
;MNSLSTNSIFSQWRVICESVEDYDTLGTICNSTESTPIRRNPAGNVNRPMVQRLPEPQDVADCLQVNAFDTPPYYSTSSESFRNTIEGYSAPKGNYDPAVRSLHNLAHLFLNGTGGQTHLSPNDPIFVLLHTFTDAIFDEWLRRHSPDSTLYPEENAPIGHNGGYNMVPFWPPVTNAEMFLTAPENLGYSYEAEWPAQAFTMTEIITMGIVSALVLVAVVFAATTCAVRAKSYKMEGRQPLLSDQYQRYDDEKSQSVV
;
A
#
# COMPACT_ATOMS: atom_id res chain seq x y z
N MET A 1 -11.44 -34.23 10.24
CA MET A 1 -10.06 -34.66 9.92
C MET A 1 -9.21 -33.40 9.96
N ASN A 2 -8.40 -33.19 11.00
CA ASN A 2 -7.61 -31.96 11.18
C ASN A 2 -6.10 -32.23 10.99
N SER A 3 -5.77 -33.29 10.23
CA SER A 3 -4.41 -33.76 9.98
C SER A 3 -3.99 -33.43 8.56
N LEU A 4 -2.70 -33.17 8.36
CA LEU A 4 -2.11 -33.01 7.04
C LEU A 4 -2.11 -34.34 6.27
N SER A 5 -2.12 -34.24 4.93
CA SER A 5 -1.98 -35.41 4.05
C SER A 5 -0.67 -36.13 4.33
N THR A 6 -0.71 -37.47 4.43
CA THR A 6 0.47 -38.32 4.65
C THR A 6 1.48 -38.29 3.51
N ASN A 7 1.08 -37.78 2.35
CA ASN A 7 1.96 -37.57 1.20
C ASN A 7 2.77 -36.26 1.30
N SER A 8 2.56 -35.46 2.34
CA SER A 8 3.37 -34.28 2.63
C SER A 8 4.39 -34.59 3.72
N ILE A 9 5.64 -34.16 3.54
CA ILE A 9 6.68 -34.30 4.58
C ILE A 9 6.26 -33.63 5.91
N PHE A 10 5.44 -32.57 5.85
CA PHE A 10 4.98 -31.84 7.01
C PHE A 10 4.02 -32.66 7.89
N SER A 11 3.41 -33.74 7.40
CA SER A 11 2.62 -34.63 8.26
C SER A 11 3.49 -35.40 9.28
N GLN A 12 4.80 -35.46 9.05
CA GLN A 12 5.76 -36.10 9.94
C GLN A 12 6.26 -35.15 11.03
N TRP A 13 6.14 -33.84 10.84
CA TRP A 13 6.56 -32.85 11.82
C TRP A 13 5.75 -33.00 13.11
N ARG A 14 6.41 -32.67 14.22
CA ARG A 14 5.84 -32.64 15.56
C ARG A 14 6.09 -31.27 16.14
N VAL A 15 5.11 -30.77 16.89
CA VAL A 15 5.16 -29.42 17.44
C VAL A 15 6.00 -29.39 18.72
N ILE A 16 6.56 -28.22 19.02
CA ILE A 16 7.15 -27.87 20.32
C ILE A 16 6.33 -26.75 20.97
N CYS A 17 6.53 -26.53 22.27
CA CYS A 17 5.89 -25.46 23.05
C CYS A 17 4.37 -25.60 23.27
N GLU A 18 3.81 -26.81 23.19
CA GLU A 18 2.37 -27.05 23.39
C GLU A 18 1.95 -27.09 24.88
N SER A 19 2.89 -27.36 25.80
CA SER A 19 2.59 -27.52 27.23
C SER A 19 2.52 -26.20 28.01
N VAL A 20 1.69 -25.25 27.54
CA VAL A 20 1.55 -23.92 28.18
C VAL A 20 1.15 -24.01 29.66
N GLU A 21 0.27 -24.96 30.00
CA GLU A 21 -0.14 -25.19 31.39
C GLU A 21 1.05 -25.51 32.30
N ASP A 22 1.99 -26.35 31.84
CA ASP A 22 3.20 -26.68 32.60
C ASP A 22 4.13 -25.46 32.73
N TYR A 23 4.26 -24.66 31.67
CA TYR A 23 5.10 -23.46 31.67
C TYR A 23 4.58 -22.43 32.68
N ASP A 24 3.27 -22.15 32.63
CA ASP A 24 2.61 -21.14 33.46
C ASP A 24 2.50 -21.57 34.93
N THR A 25 2.25 -22.86 35.21
CA THR A 25 2.06 -23.34 36.58
C THR A 25 3.39 -23.66 37.29
N LEU A 26 4.38 -24.18 36.56
CA LEU A 26 5.67 -24.58 37.14
C LEU A 26 6.75 -23.51 36.98
N GLY A 27 6.50 -22.43 36.24
CA GLY A 27 7.50 -21.41 35.93
C GLY A 27 8.61 -21.93 35.02
N THR A 28 8.30 -22.93 34.19
CA THR A 28 9.24 -23.50 33.22
C THR A 28 9.10 -22.83 31.86
N ILE A 29 10.03 -23.09 30.95
CA ILE A 29 9.98 -22.58 29.57
C ILE A 29 9.88 -23.74 28.59
N CYS A 30 9.42 -23.44 27.37
CA CYS A 30 9.43 -24.40 26.27
C CYS A 30 10.81 -25.03 26.09
N ASN A 31 10.83 -26.35 25.92
CA ASN A 31 12.03 -27.13 25.64
C ASN A 31 11.94 -27.76 24.24
N SER A 32 12.97 -28.52 23.85
CA SER A 32 13.05 -29.14 22.53
C SER A 32 12.29 -30.47 22.39
N THR A 33 11.45 -30.84 23.36
CA THR A 33 10.69 -32.09 23.32
C THR A 33 9.49 -31.92 22.41
N GLU A 34 9.45 -32.72 21.36
CA GLU A 34 8.35 -32.78 20.40
C GLU A 34 7.10 -33.46 20.99
N SER A 35 5.91 -32.93 20.69
CA SER A 35 4.63 -33.45 21.18
C SER A 35 3.76 -34.01 20.04
N THR A 36 2.73 -33.28 19.63
CA THR A 36 1.68 -33.74 18.73
C THR A 36 1.97 -33.35 17.27
N PRO A 37 1.35 -34.01 16.28
CA PRO A 37 1.43 -33.56 14.89
C PRO A 37 0.79 -32.19 14.68
N ILE A 38 1.23 -31.47 13.65
CA ILE A 38 0.58 -30.22 13.20
C ILE A 38 -0.90 -30.47 12.92
N ARG A 39 -1.76 -29.62 13.48
CA ARG A 39 -3.20 -29.60 13.22
C ARG A 39 -3.52 -28.45 12.26
N ARG A 40 -4.26 -28.75 11.20
CA ARG A 40 -4.70 -27.73 10.23
C ARG A 40 -6.05 -28.13 9.66
N ASN A 41 -7.00 -27.19 9.64
CA ASN A 41 -8.32 -27.40 9.06
C ASN A 41 -8.85 -26.10 8.44
N PRO A 42 -8.28 -25.68 7.29
CA PRO A 42 -8.60 -24.40 6.67
C PRO A 42 -10.10 -24.19 6.47
N ALA A 43 -10.61 -23.00 6.77
CA ALA A 43 -12.03 -22.66 6.77
C ALA A 43 -12.92 -23.49 7.73
N GLY A 44 -12.34 -24.33 8.58
CA GLY A 44 -13.09 -25.31 9.38
C GLY A 44 -13.73 -24.77 10.66
N ASN A 45 -13.59 -23.48 10.98
CA ASN A 45 -14.14 -22.90 12.21
C ASN A 45 -15.61 -22.50 12.02
N VAL A 46 -16.52 -23.48 12.08
CA VAL A 46 -17.97 -23.29 11.91
C VAL A 46 -18.61 -22.42 13.01
N ASN A 47 -17.97 -22.33 14.18
CA ASN A 47 -18.46 -21.50 15.28
C ASN A 47 -18.14 -20.01 15.07
N ARG A 48 -17.27 -19.69 14.10
CA ARG A 48 -16.86 -18.32 13.79
C ARG A 48 -16.80 -18.11 12.26
N PRO A 49 -17.95 -17.94 11.58
CA PRO A 49 -18.02 -17.86 10.11
C PRO A 49 -17.15 -16.76 9.48
N MET A 50 -16.91 -15.66 10.19
CA MET A 50 -16.06 -14.55 9.74
C MET A 50 -14.60 -14.97 9.46
N VAL A 51 -14.11 -16.08 10.04
CA VAL A 51 -12.75 -16.58 9.79
C VAL A 51 -12.70 -17.75 8.81
N GLN A 52 -13.79 -18.05 8.11
CA GLN A 52 -13.84 -19.15 7.13
C GLN A 52 -13.44 -18.72 5.72
N ARG A 53 -13.10 -17.44 5.52
CA ARG A 53 -12.59 -16.90 4.26
C ARG A 53 -11.32 -16.10 4.53
N LEU A 54 -10.41 -16.13 3.56
CA LEU A 54 -9.21 -15.30 3.57
C LEU A 54 -9.56 -13.83 3.25
N PRO A 55 -8.64 -12.89 3.53
CA PRO A 55 -8.78 -11.50 3.09
C PRO A 55 -8.96 -11.38 1.58
N GLU A 56 -9.66 -10.34 1.15
CA GLU A 56 -9.83 -9.99 -0.27
C GLU A 56 -8.66 -9.12 -0.75
N PRO A 57 -8.32 -9.10 -2.06
CA PRO A 57 -7.27 -8.23 -2.58
C PRO A 57 -7.49 -6.73 -2.27
N GLN A 58 -8.75 -6.30 -2.21
CA GLN A 58 -9.10 -4.92 -1.86
C GLN A 58 -8.71 -4.58 -0.41
N ASP A 59 -8.69 -5.56 0.50
CA ASP A 59 -8.28 -5.33 1.89
C ASP A 59 -6.81 -4.89 1.96
N VAL A 60 -5.95 -5.44 1.09
CA VAL A 60 -4.54 -5.02 0.97
C VAL A 60 -4.44 -3.61 0.38
N ALA A 61 -5.22 -3.34 -0.68
CA ALA A 61 -5.24 -2.01 -1.30
C ALA A 61 -5.67 -0.92 -0.31
N ASP A 62 -6.71 -1.18 0.48
CA ASP A 62 -7.25 -0.27 1.51
C ASP A 62 -6.25 -0.09 2.66
N CYS A 63 -5.62 -1.18 3.13
CA CYS A 63 -4.62 -1.12 4.19
C CYS A 63 -3.42 -0.24 3.83
N LEU A 64 -2.97 -0.33 2.57
CA LEU A 64 -1.87 0.48 2.04
C LEU A 64 -2.20 1.98 1.91
N GLN A 65 -3.44 2.41 2.18
CA GLN A 65 -3.82 3.83 2.25
C GLN A 65 -3.78 4.41 3.67
N VAL A 66 -3.57 3.58 4.70
CA VAL A 66 -3.52 4.06 6.08
C VAL A 66 -2.18 4.77 6.30
N ASN A 67 -2.23 6.09 6.47
CA ASN A 67 -1.04 6.95 6.43
C ASN A 67 -0.15 6.84 7.67
N ALA A 68 -0.73 6.69 8.86
CA ALA A 68 0.06 6.63 10.10
C ALA A 68 0.55 5.21 10.33
N PHE A 69 1.84 5.04 10.61
CA PHE A 69 2.40 3.73 10.96
C PHE A 69 1.65 3.13 12.15
N ASP A 70 1.56 3.89 13.24
CA ASP A 70 0.77 3.54 14.41
C ASP A 70 0.18 4.78 15.07
N THR A 71 -0.78 4.57 15.97
CA THR A 71 -1.47 5.62 16.71
C THR A 71 -1.64 5.22 18.17
N PRO A 72 -1.69 6.17 19.11
CA PRO A 72 -2.02 5.88 20.50
C PRO A 72 -3.34 5.08 20.62
N PRO A 73 -3.42 4.07 21.50
CA PRO A 73 -2.47 3.75 22.57
C PRO A 73 -1.37 2.74 22.15
N TYR A 74 -1.03 2.64 20.87
CA TYR A 74 -0.01 1.72 20.33
C TYR A 74 -0.30 0.26 20.67
N TYR A 75 -1.58 -0.13 20.58
CA TYR A 75 -2.06 -1.44 20.99
C TYR A 75 -3.02 -2.04 19.97
N SER A 76 -3.56 -3.23 20.27
CA SER A 76 -4.57 -3.92 19.46
C SER A 76 -5.87 -3.12 19.27
N THR A 77 -6.04 -2.02 20.01
CA THR A 77 -7.21 -1.13 19.95
C THR A 77 -6.94 0.19 19.22
N SER A 78 -5.78 0.35 18.58
CA SER A 78 -5.43 1.55 17.83
C SER A 78 -6.26 1.68 16.56
N SER A 79 -6.84 2.86 16.31
CA SER A 79 -7.57 3.18 15.08
C SER A 79 -6.73 4.10 14.19
N GLU A 80 -6.95 4.09 12.89
CA GLU A 80 -6.14 4.84 11.91
C GLU A 80 -4.64 4.49 11.99
N SER A 81 -4.33 3.23 12.32
CA SER A 81 -2.98 2.70 12.49
C SER A 81 -2.71 1.62 11.46
N PHE A 82 -1.74 1.83 10.57
CA PHE A 82 -1.34 0.84 9.57
C PHE A 82 -0.92 -0.46 10.24
N ARG A 83 -0.08 -0.39 11.28
CA ARG A 83 0.38 -1.53 12.08
C ARG A 83 -0.80 -2.34 12.59
N ASN A 84 -1.80 -1.69 13.20
CA ASN A 84 -2.97 -2.39 13.74
C ASN A 84 -3.92 -2.93 12.65
N THR A 85 -3.97 -2.26 11.50
CA THR A 85 -4.73 -2.70 10.32
C THR A 85 -4.11 -3.93 9.68
N ILE A 86 -2.81 -3.90 9.34
CA ILE A 86 -2.14 -5.05 8.71
C ILE A 86 -2.07 -6.25 9.65
N GLU A 87 -1.81 -6.03 10.95
CA GLU A 87 -1.85 -7.06 11.99
C GLU A 87 -3.23 -7.71 12.07
N GLY A 88 -4.28 -6.93 11.79
CA GLY A 88 -5.63 -7.43 11.55
C GLY A 88 -6.57 -7.30 12.74
N TYR A 89 -6.35 -6.32 13.62
CA TYR A 89 -7.31 -5.96 14.67
C TYR A 89 -8.26 -4.85 14.23
N SER A 90 -7.86 -4.03 13.27
CA SER A 90 -8.71 -3.03 12.63
C SER A 90 -9.27 -3.53 11.31
N ALA A 91 -10.36 -2.91 10.85
CA ALA A 91 -10.83 -3.06 9.47
C ALA A 91 -9.75 -2.58 8.48
N PRO A 92 -9.75 -3.07 7.22
CA PRO A 92 -8.74 -2.72 6.21
C PRO A 92 -8.55 -1.21 5.97
N LYS A 93 -9.54 -0.38 6.33
CA LYS A 93 -9.50 1.08 6.20
C LYS A 93 -9.03 1.82 7.46
N GLY A 94 -8.42 1.16 8.43
CA GLY A 94 -7.89 1.82 9.65
C GLY A 94 -8.81 1.76 10.88
N ASN A 95 -10.13 1.67 10.67
CA ASN A 95 -11.11 1.75 11.77
C ASN A 95 -11.04 0.52 12.69
N TYR A 96 -10.79 0.74 13.98
CA TYR A 96 -10.83 -0.34 14.97
C TYR A 96 -12.26 -0.82 15.26
N ASP A 97 -12.44 -2.14 15.29
CA ASP A 97 -13.66 -2.80 15.76
C ASP A 97 -13.28 -4.10 16.49
N PRO A 98 -13.66 -4.28 17.78
CA PRO A 98 -13.30 -5.47 18.55
C PRO A 98 -13.76 -6.80 17.92
N ALA A 99 -14.82 -6.78 17.10
CA ALA A 99 -15.36 -7.96 16.45
C ALA A 99 -14.58 -8.35 15.18
N VAL A 100 -13.85 -7.42 14.57
CA VAL A 100 -13.16 -7.63 13.29
C VAL A 100 -11.86 -8.39 13.48
N ARG A 101 -11.62 -9.35 12.58
CA ARG A 101 -10.27 -9.87 12.32
C ARG A 101 -10.08 -9.84 10.81
N SER A 102 -9.02 -9.18 10.37
CA SER A 102 -8.70 -8.95 8.96
C SER A 102 -7.26 -9.41 8.68
N LEU A 103 -6.83 -9.35 7.42
CA LEU A 103 -5.44 -9.49 6.98
C LEU A 103 -4.65 -10.60 7.72
N HIS A 104 -3.57 -10.26 8.44
CA HIS A 104 -2.69 -11.22 9.11
C HIS A 104 -3.44 -12.10 10.12
N ASN A 105 -4.19 -11.51 11.06
CA ASN A 105 -4.95 -12.26 12.06
C ASN A 105 -5.99 -13.18 11.42
N LEU A 106 -6.66 -12.71 10.36
CA LEU A 106 -7.64 -13.51 9.63
C LEU A 106 -6.97 -14.72 8.95
N ALA A 107 -5.81 -14.53 8.32
CA ALA A 107 -5.05 -15.61 7.70
C ALA A 107 -4.62 -16.69 8.72
N HIS A 108 -4.18 -16.28 9.92
CA HIS A 108 -3.89 -17.23 11.02
C HIS A 108 -5.14 -18.00 11.45
N LEU A 109 -6.24 -17.29 11.73
CA LEU A 109 -7.47 -17.90 12.23
C LEU A 109 -8.16 -18.80 11.19
N PHE A 110 -7.99 -18.49 9.91
CA PHE A 110 -8.49 -19.29 8.80
C PHE A 110 -7.94 -20.72 8.81
N LEU A 111 -6.69 -20.92 9.26
CA LEU A 111 -6.05 -22.23 9.34
C LEU A 111 -6.70 -23.16 10.38
N ASN A 112 -7.38 -22.59 11.39
CA ASN A 112 -8.15 -23.30 12.41
C ASN A 112 -7.41 -24.54 12.97
N GLY A 113 -6.24 -24.29 13.56
CA GLY A 113 -5.33 -25.33 14.04
C GLY A 113 -4.09 -24.74 14.70
N THR A 114 -2.96 -25.44 14.58
CA THR A 114 -1.64 -25.02 15.10
C THR A 114 -1.28 -23.61 14.64
N GLY A 115 -1.43 -23.33 13.34
CA GLY A 115 -1.16 -22.01 12.75
C GLY A 115 -2.03 -20.86 13.26
N GLY A 116 -3.12 -21.13 13.98
CA GLY A 116 -4.05 -20.11 14.50
C GLY A 116 -3.86 -19.78 15.98
N GLN A 117 -2.83 -20.34 16.63
CA GLN A 117 -2.54 -20.15 18.05
C GLN A 117 -1.20 -19.43 18.21
N THR A 118 -1.17 -18.26 18.86
CA THR A 118 0.03 -17.40 18.92
C THR A 118 1.28 -18.11 19.45
N HIS A 119 1.14 -18.97 20.45
CA HIS A 119 2.26 -19.71 21.06
C HIS A 119 2.74 -20.92 20.23
N LEU A 120 1.99 -21.33 19.21
CA LEU A 120 2.27 -22.50 18.39
C LEU A 120 2.39 -22.22 16.89
N SER A 121 1.95 -21.06 16.42
CA SER A 121 1.75 -20.81 15.00
C SER A 121 2.98 -21.06 14.12
N PRO A 122 4.24 -20.79 14.56
CA PRO A 122 5.43 -21.10 13.76
C PRO A 122 5.72 -22.59 13.57
N ASN A 123 5.10 -23.49 14.36
CA ASN A 123 5.21 -24.93 14.12
C ASN A 123 4.52 -25.35 12.82
N ASP A 124 3.55 -24.56 12.34
CA ASP A 124 2.96 -24.72 11.02
C ASP A 124 3.79 -23.94 9.99
N PRO A 125 4.40 -24.60 8.98
CA PRO A 125 5.30 -23.92 8.04
C PRO A 125 4.61 -22.89 7.13
N ILE A 126 3.26 -22.84 7.09
CA ILE A 126 2.55 -21.72 6.45
C ILE A 126 2.90 -20.39 7.12
N PHE A 127 3.27 -20.39 8.40
CA PHE A 127 3.70 -19.19 9.14
C PHE A 127 4.76 -18.38 8.39
N VAL A 128 5.77 -19.06 7.83
CA VAL A 128 6.84 -18.39 7.08
C VAL A 128 6.27 -17.64 5.88
N LEU A 129 5.44 -18.31 5.07
CA LEU A 129 4.86 -17.74 3.86
C LEU A 129 3.89 -16.60 4.19
N LEU A 130 3.07 -16.79 5.24
CA LEU A 130 2.14 -15.78 5.74
C LEU A 130 2.89 -14.52 6.15
N HIS A 131 3.94 -14.65 6.97
CA HIS A 131 4.70 -13.51 7.45
C HIS A 131 5.58 -12.87 6.37
N THR A 132 6.09 -13.61 5.38
CA THR A 132 6.77 -12.99 4.24
C THR A 132 5.83 -12.13 3.40
N PHE A 133 4.55 -12.50 3.29
CA PHE A 133 3.56 -11.67 2.59
C PHE A 133 3.15 -10.46 3.43
N THR A 134 3.02 -10.62 4.75
CA THR A 134 2.83 -9.48 5.67
C THR A 134 4.00 -8.49 5.60
N ASP A 135 5.23 -8.99 5.59
CA ASP A 135 6.43 -8.15 5.45
C ASP A 135 6.49 -7.44 4.09
N ALA A 136 6.09 -8.11 3.01
CA ALA A 136 6.01 -7.48 1.69
C ALA A 136 5.04 -6.27 1.67
N ILE A 137 3.88 -6.38 2.33
CA ILE A 137 2.93 -5.27 2.46
C ILE A 137 3.54 -4.14 3.32
N PHE A 138 4.28 -4.50 4.36
CA PHE A 138 4.99 -3.52 5.20
C PHE A 138 6.09 -2.78 4.43
N ASP A 139 6.93 -3.49 3.68
CA ASP A 139 7.97 -2.89 2.82
C ASP A 139 7.35 -1.97 1.75
N GLU A 140 6.25 -2.39 1.13
CA GLU A 140 5.51 -1.52 0.21
C GLU A 140 4.95 -0.27 0.89
N TRP A 141 4.44 -0.40 2.13
CA TRP A 141 3.96 0.73 2.90
C TRP A 141 5.10 1.72 3.21
N LEU A 142 6.27 1.22 3.62
CA LEU A 142 7.48 2.02 3.84
C LEU A 142 7.89 2.77 2.57
N ARG A 143 7.89 2.08 1.42
CA ARG A 143 8.23 2.66 0.12
C ARG A 143 7.24 3.75 -0.31
N ARG A 144 5.93 3.56 -0.09
CA ARG A 144 4.88 4.53 -0.46
C ARG A 144 4.91 5.79 0.39
N HIS A 145 5.07 5.62 1.70
CA HIS A 145 4.91 6.72 2.65
C HIS A 145 6.23 7.40 3.00
N SER A 146 7.36 6.72 2.80
CA SER A 146 8.71 7.20 3.18
C SER A 146 8.70 7.86 4.57
N PRO A 147 8.19 7.16 5.60
CA PRO A 147 7.99 7.75 6.91
C PRO A 147 9.33 8.18 7.51
N ASP A 148 9.33 9.29 8.24
CA ASP A 148 10.45 9.60 9.12
C ASP A 148 10.54 8.51 10.20
N SER A 149 11.76 8.06 10.48
CA SER A 149 12.09 7.20 11.62
C SER A 149 11.46 7.68 12.94
N THR A 150 11.28 8.99 13.13
CA THR A 150 10.64 9.56 14.32
C THR A 150 9.15 9.25 14.46
N LEU A 151 8.51 8.63 13.45
CA LEU A 151 7.10 8.23 13.50
C LEU A 151 6.90 6.91 14.25
N TYR A 152 7.96 6.14 14.48
CA TYR A 152 7.89 4.98 15.36
C TYR A 152 7.77 5.44 16.83
N PRO A 153 6.87 4.87 17.65
CA PRO A 153 6.72 5.30 19.04
C PRO A 153 7.99 5.03 19.87
N GLU A 154 8.60 6.10 20.41
CA GLU A 154 9.79 6.00 21.26
C GLU A 154 9.48 5.67 22.72
N GLU A 155 8.27 6.00 23.17
CA GLU A 155 7.83 5.80 24.55
C GLU A 155 6.33 5.54 24.64
N ASN A 156 5.89 5.05 25.80
CA ASN A 156 4.49 4.75 26.12
C ASN A 156 3.82 3.66 25.25
N ALA A 157 4.58 2.98 24.38
CA ALA A 157 4.10 1.74 23.78
C ALA A 157 4.10 0.61 24.83
N PRO A 158 3.36 -0.49 24.59
CA PRO A 158 3.47 -1.69 25.39
C PRO A 158 4.94 -2.14 25.55
N ILE A 159 5.26 -2.81 26.66
CA ILE A 159 6.60 -3.29 26.93
C ILE A 159 7.15 -4.11 25.75
N GLY A 160 8.36 -3.77 25.27
CA GLY A 160 8.98 -4.40 24.10
C GLY A 160 8.69 -3.73 22.75
N HIS A 161 7.75 -2.78 22.68
CA HIS A 161 7.29 -2.17 21.43
C HIS A 161 7.79 -0.74 21.18
N ASN A 162 8.63 -0.15 22.03
CA ASN A 162 9.22 1.16 21.70
C ASN A 162 10.29 1.02 20.61
N GLY A 163 10.54 2.07 19.82
CA GLY A 163 11.55 2.08 18.75
C GLY A 163 12.94 1.63 19.21
N GLY A 164 13.40 2.14 20.36
CA GLY A 164 14.69 1.77 20.96
C GLY A 164 14.71 0.44 21.74
N TYR A 165 13.62 -0.33 21.79
CA TYR A 165 13.64 -1.65 22.44
C TYR A 165 14.37 -2.66 21.57
N ASN A 166 15.25 -3.46 22.17
CA ASN A 166 15.76 -4.67 21.52
C ASN A 166 14.63 -5.68 21.38
N MET A 167 14.38 -6.15 20.17
CA MET A 167 13.37 -7.16 19.89
C MET A 167 13.72 -8.47 20.59
N VAL A 168 12.91 -8.85 21.57
CA VAL A 168 13.11 -10.06 22.36
C VAL A 168 12.73 -11.30 21.53
N PRO A 169 13.51 -12.40 21.54
CA PRO A 169 14.76 -12.65 22.26
C PRO A 169 15.99 -12.69 21.34
N PHE A 170 16.05 -11.85 20.30
CA PHE A 170 17.10 -11.97 19.27
C PHE A 170 18.51 -11.66 19.82
N TRP A 171 19.49 -12.32 19.20
CA TRP A 171 20.91 -12.15 19.52
C TRP A 171 21.75 -12.15 18.22
N PRO A 172 22.67 -11.17 18.01
CA PRO A 172 22.95 -10.02 18.88
C PRO A 172 21.74 -9.09 19.03
N PRO A 173 21.71 -8.20 20.04
CA PRO A 173 20.61 -7.27 20.22
C PRO A 173 20.38 -6.43 18.96
N VAL A 174 19.11 -6.33 18.55
CA VAL A 174 18.64 -5.56 17.40
C VAL A 174 17.36 -4.84 17.80
N THR A 175 17.28 -3.56 17.50
CA THR A 175 16.15 -2.70 17.88
C THR A 175 15.02 -2.76 16.86
N ASN A 176 13.81 -2.36 17.27
CA ASN A 176 12.69 -2.18 16.34
C ASN A 176 13.03 -1.17 15.23
N ALA A 177 13.67 -0.06 15.60
CA ALA A 177 14.06 1.01 14.67
C ALA A 177 15.02 0.54 13.57
N GLU A 178 15.89 -0.43 13.85
CA GLU A 178 16.81 -1.00 12.84
C GLU A 178 16.08 -1.77 11.73
N MET A 179 14.86 -2.24 11.97
CA MET A 179 14.03 -2.92 10.97
C MET A 179 13.02 -2.00 10.30
N PHE A 180 12.92 -0.74 10.72
CA PHE A 180 11.98 0.23 10.17
C PHE A 180 12.56 0.95 8.93
N LEU A 181 13.00 0.17 7.95
CA LEU A 181 13.73 0.61 6.77
C LEU A 181 13.25 -0.16 5.54
N THR A 182 13.33 0.44 4.34
CA THR A 182 13.02 -0.27 3.10
C THR A 182 14.02 -1.41 2.89
N ALA A 183 13.51 -2.61 2.64
CA ALA A 183 14.30 -3.83 2.56
C ALA A 183 15.33 -3.84 1.41
N PRO A 184 15.02 -3.35 0.19
CA PRO A 184 15.96 -3.43 -0.93
C PRO A 184 17.26 -2.66 -0.70
N GLU A 185 17.17 -1.47 -0.12
CA GLU A 185 18.32 -0.61 0.11
C GLU A 185 19.08 -0.92 1.40
N ASN A 186 18.41 -1.48 2.41
CA ASN A 186 18.96 -1.58 3.77
C ASN A 186 19.17 -3.01 4.27
N LEU A 187 18.36 -3.97 3.81
CA LEU A 187 18.32 -5.33 4.36
C LEU A 187 18.73 -6.42 3.33
N GLY A 188 18.91 -6.03 2.07
CA GLY A 188 19.48 -6.90 1.03
C GLY A 188 18.51 -7.89 0.41
N TYR A 189 17.20 -7.63 0.52
CA TYR A 189 16.15 -8.41 -0.13
C TYR A 189 15.05 -7.52 -0.70
N SER A 190 14.30 -8.04 -1.66
CA SER A 190 13.15 -7.37 -2.27
C SER A 190 12.07 -8.37 -2.65
N TYR A 191 10.83 -7.92 -2.73
CA TYR A 191 9.70 -8.75 -3.16
C TYR A 191 9.38 -8.58 -4.63
N GLU A 192 9.27 -9.69 -5.35
CA GLU A 192 8.63 -9.73 -6.66
C GLU A 192 7.11 -9.82 -6.46
N ALA A 193 6.46 -8.66 -6.32
CA ALA A 193 5.02 -8.56 -6.10
C ALA A 193 4.41 -7.37 -6.85
N GLU A 194 3.20 -7.55 -7.35
CA GLU A 194 2.38 -6.47 -7.89
C GLU A 194 1.23 -6.18 -6.93
N TRP A 195 1.03 -4.91 -6.61
CA TRP A 195 0.02 -4.48 -5.66
C TRP A 195 -1.28 -4.13 -6.38
N PRO A 196 -2.45 -4.51 -5.84
CA PRO A 196 -3.73 -4.13 -6.42
C PRO A 196 -3.82 -2.61 -6.53
N ALA A 197 -4.07 -2.13 -7.75
CA ALA A 197 -4.25 -0.71 -8.01
C ALA A 197 -5.48 -0.20 -7.27
N GLN A 198 -5.43 1.05 -6.82
CA GLN A 198 -6.59 1.71 -6.25
C GLN A 198 -7.69 1.78 -7.32
N ALA A 199 -8.86 1.21 -7.03
CA ALA A 199 -10.03 1.44 -7.86
C ALA A 199 -10.46 2.90 -7.67
N PHE A 200 -10.38 3.70 -8.74
CA PHE A 200 -10.87 5.08 -8.71
C PHE A 200 -12.37 5.08 -8.39
N THR A 201 -12.78 5.96 -7.48
CA THR A 201 -14.19 6.19 -7.21
C THR A 201 -14.87 6.79 -8.44
N MET A 202 -16.17 6.56 -8.62
CA MET A 202 -16.93 7.16 -9.73
C MET A 202 -16.77 8.69 -9.74
N THR A 203 -16.68 9.31 -8.57
CA THR A 203 -16.44 10.75 -8.41
C THR A 203 -15.09 11.14 -8.98
N GLU A 204 -14.01 10.45 -8.62
CA GLU A 204 -12.66 10.72 -9.15
C GLU A 204 -12.60 10.55 -10.67
N ILE A 205 -13.25 9.50 -11.20
CA ILE A 205 -13.32 9.28 -12.66
C ILE A 205 -14.04 10.45 -13.34
N ILE A 206 -15.18 10.90 -12.78
CA ILE A 206 -15.93 12.04 -13.32
C ILE A 206 -15.09 13.31 -13.23
N THR A 207 -14.43 13.57 -12.09
CA THR A 207 -13.59 14.75 -11.89
C THR A 207 -12.39 14.75 -12.85
N MET A 208 -11.70 13.62 -13.00
CA MET A 208 -10.62 13.46 -13.98
C MET A 208 -11.12 13.71 -15.40
N GLY A 209 -12.33 13.23 -15.74
CA GLY A 209 -12.97 13.49 -17.02
C GLY A 209 -13.24 14.99 -17.26
N ILE A 210 -13.81 15.68 -16.28
CA ILE A 210 -14.09 17.13 -16.35
C ILE A 210 -12.79 17.92 -16.50
N VAL A 211 -11.79 17.64 -15.67
CA VAL A 211 -10.49 18.33 -15.71
C VAL A 211 -9.81 18.11 -17.06
N SER A 212 -9.81 16.87 -17.57
CA SER A 212 -9.24 16.56 -18.88
C SER A 212 -9.93 17.31 -20.02
N ALA A 213 -11.26 17.41 -19.97
CA ALA A 213 -12.03 18.17 -20.95
C ALA A 213 -11.73 19.68 -20.89
N LEU A 214 -11.62 20.25 -19.69
CA LEU A 214 -11.26 21.66 -19.50
C LEU A 214 -9.86 21.97 -20.02
N VAL A 215 -8.89 21.08 -19.77
CA VAL A 215 -7.52 21.21 -20.30
C VAL A 215 -7.51 21.15 -21.83
N LEU A 216 -8.26 20.22 -22.43
CA LEU A 216 -8.41 20.15 -23.89
C LEU A 216 -8.98 21.44 -24.48
N VAL A 217 -10.02 22.00 -23.87
CA VAL A 217 -10.61 23.28 -24.30
C VAL A 217 -9.59 24.41 -24.20
N ALA A 218 -8.82 24.48 -23.12
CA ALA A 218 -7.78 25.50 -22.95
C ALA A 218 -6.67 25.38 -24.01
N VAL A 219 -6.24 24.16 -24.34
CA VAL A 219 -5.24 23.91 -25.39
C VAL A 219 -5.76 24.32 -26.77
N VAL A 220 -7.01 23.99 -27.11
CA VAL A 220 -7.63 24.40 -28.38
C VAL A 220 -7.76 25.92 -28.46
N PHE A 221 -8.14 26.58 -27.36
CA PHE A 221 -8.26 28.03 -27.30
C PHE A 221 -6.90 28.72 -27.47
N ALA A 222 -5.85 28.20 -26.83
CA ALA A 222 -4.49 28.70 -26.99
C ALA A 222 -4.00 28.53 -28.44
N ALA A 223 -4.18 27.35 -29.03
CA ALA A 223 -3.77 27.06 -30.40
C ALA A 223 -4.51 27.94 -31.43
N THR A 224 -5.82 28.14 -31.26
CA THR A 224 -6.61 29.02 -32.14
C THR A 224 -6.19 30.48 -31.99
N THR A 225 -5.95 30.96 -30.77
CA THR A 225 -5.44 32.32 -30.52
C THR A 225 -4.07 32.54 -31.15
N CYS A 226 -3.15 31.57 -31.01
CA CYS A 226 -1.84 31.61 -31.67
C CYS A 226 -1.96 31.62 -33.20
N ALA A 227 -2.85 30.80 -33.77
CA ALA A 227 -3.08 30.76 -35.22
C ALA A 227 -3.67 32.07 -35.75
N VAL A 228 -4.63 32.67 -35.04
CA VAL A 228 -5.22 33.98 -35.40
C VAL A 228 -4.18 35.08 -35.32
N ARG A 229 -3.37 35.14 -34.25
CA ARG A 229 -2.27 36.11 -34.14
C ARG A 229 -1.25 35.94 -35.25
N ALA A 230 -0.82 34.72 -35.56
CA ALA A 230 0.10 34.45 -36.66
C ALA A 230 -0.47 34.87 -38.02
N LYS A 231 -1.77 34.66 -38.25
CA LYS A 231 -2.46 35.09 -39.49
C LYS A 231 -2.61 36.61 -39.57
N SER A 232 -2.91 37.28 -38.47
CA SER A 232 -3.00 38.76 -38.38
C SER A 232 -1.64 39.40 -38.67
N TYR A 233 -0.57 38.91 -38.05
CA TYR A 233 0.79 39.39 -38.28
C TYR A 233 1.21 39.24 -39.75
N LYS A 234 0.78 38.14 -40.40
CA LYS A 234 1.01 37.90 -41.83
C LYS A 234 0.17 38.79 -42.75
N MET A 235 -0.96 39.32 -42.28
CA MET A 235 -1.79 40.30 -43.01
C MET A 235 -1.28 41.73 -42.84
N GLU A 236 -0.81 42.14 -41.65
CA GLU A 236 -0.20 43.47 -41.43
C GLU A 236 1.09 43.63 -42.25
N GLY A 237 1.88 42.56 -42.44
CA GLY A 237 3.04 42.57 -43.35
C GLY A 237 2.70 42.69 -44.85
N ARG A 238 1.42 42.79 -45.24
CA ARG A 238 0.94 42.89 -46.63
C ARG A 238 0.10 44.14 -46.92
N GLN A 239 0.09 45.14 -46.03
CA GLN A 239 -0.58 46.41 -46.31
C GLN A 239 0.30 47.26 -47.24
N PRO A 240 -0.10 47.57 -48.50
CA PRO A 240 0.70 48.43 -49.36
C PRO A 240 0.60 49.88 -48.87
N LEU A 241 1.74 50.47 -48.49
CA LEU A 241 1.89 51.91 -48.37
C LEU A 241 1.93 52.50 -49.78
N LEU A 242 1.09 53.50 -50.06
CA LEU A 242 0.98 54.34 -51.28
C LEU A 242 -0.22 54.03 -52.19
N SER A 243 -1.31 54.78 -51.95
CA SER A 243 -2.30 55.13 -52.96
C SER A 243 -1.95 56.51 -53.52
N ASP A 244 -1.07 56.59 -54.54
CA ASP A 244 -0.85 57.83 -55.29
C ASP A 244 -1.64 57.80 -56.60
N GLN A 245 -2.67 58.65 -56.66
CA GLN A 245 -3.33 59.05 -57.90
C GLN A 245 -2.38 59.93 -58.70
N TYR A 246 -1.91 59.46 -59.87
CA TYR A 246 -1.27 60.34 -60.86
C TYR A 246 -2.35 60.98 -61.75
N GLN A 247 -2.51 62.31 -61.64
CA GLN A 247 -3.16 63.14 -62.67
C GLN A 247 -2.16 63.36 -63.82
N ARG A 248 -2.60 63.05 -65.04
CA ARG A 248 -1.85 63.27 -66.28
C ARG A 248 -2.12 64.70 -66.78
N TYR A 249 -1.07 65.49 -66.97
CA TYR A 249 -1.16 66.81 -67.58
C TYR A 249 -1.28 66.70 -69.11
N ASP A 250 -2.24 67.43 -69.67
CA ASP A 250 -2.41 67.68 -71.11
C ASP A 250 -1.30 68.63 -71.62
N ASP A 251 -0.67 68.27 -72.74
CA ASP A 251 0.19 69.15 -73.52
C ASP A 251 -0.63 69.78 -74.68
N GLU A 252 -1.06 71.02 -74.49
CA GLU A 252 -1.36 71.92 -75.61
C GLU A 252 -0.10 72.75 -75.92
N LYS A 253 0.46 72.58 -77.13
CA LYS A 253 0.88 73.74 -77.93
C LYS A 253 1.04 73.42 -79.42
N SER A 254 0.62 74.43 -80.17
CA SER A 254 0.36 74.54 -81.60
C SER A 254 1.59 74.69 -82.50
N GLN A 255 1.42 74.36 -83.79
CA GLN A 255 1.74 75.14 -85.01
C GLN A 255 1.86 74.20 -86.23
N SER A 256 0.87 74.16 -87.14
CA SER A 256 0.71 74.94 -88.38
C SER A 256 1.74 74.67 -89.49
N VAL A 257 1.25 74.28 -90.67
CA VAL A 257 1.49 74.86 -92.03
C VAL A 257 1.58 73.79 -93.14
N VAL A 258 0.66 73.96 -94.11
CA VAL A 258 0.50 73.40 -95.48
C VAL A 258 0.10 71.93 -95.61
#